data_AF-A0A8S0S6T9-F1
#
_entry.id   AF-A0A8S0S6T9-F1
#
_cell.length_a   1.000
_cell.length_b   1.000
_cell.length_c   1.000
_cell.angle_alpha   90.00
_cell.angle_beta   90.00
_cell.angle_gamma   90.00
#
_symmetry.space_group_name_H-M   'P 1'
#
loop_
_entity.id
_entity.type
_entity.pdbx_description
1 polymer ?
#
loop_
_entity_poly.entity_id
_entity_poly.type
_entity_poly.pdbx_seq_one_letter_code
_entity_poly.pdbx_strand_id
1 'polypeptide(L)'
;MLTSLPPSILRLTATASAILFVLLYASTTVSATDHIVGANRGWNLGINYTLWANNHTFYVGDLISFRYQKTQYNVYEVNQTGYDNCTTEGAVGNWSSGKDFIPLNKAKRYYFICGTGGCFSGMKVSVLVHPLPSPPHSSLAAEHSSDTSASSAVYGGGVEVIGAVLRMFVVAIWCGSGWI
;
A
#
# COMPACT_ATOMS: atom_id res chain seq x y z
N MET A 1 43.04 -4.40 16.17
CA MET A 1 43.08 -3.01 16.71
C MET A 1 41.80 -2.57 17.45
N LEU A 2 40.80 -3.45 17.66
CA LEU A 2 39.57 -3.10 18.42
C LEU A 2 39.54 -3.68 19.86
N THR A 3 40.53 -4.48 20.24
CA THR A 3 40.57 -5.19 21.53
C THR A 3 41.19 -4.39 22.68
N SER A 4 41.67 -3.16 22.44
CA SER A 4 42.36 -2.34 23.45
C SER A 4 41.52 -1.15 23.95
N LEU A 5 40.25 -1.05 23.55
CA LEU A 5 39.40 0.06 23.98
C LEU A 5 38.79 -0.26 25.36
N PRO A 6 38.70 0.73 26.26
CA PRO A 6 38.05 0.55 27.55
C PRO A 6 36.58 0.10 27.35
N PRO A 7 36.04 -0.72 28.26
CA PRO A 7 34.73 -1.36 28.12
C PRO A 7 33.58 -0.36 27.91
N SER A 8 33.73 0.89 28.35
CA SER A 8 32.81 2.00 28.10
C SER A 8 32.76 2.41 26.63
N ILE A 9 33.88 2.39 25.91
CA ILE A 9 33.95 2.76 24.48
C ILE A 9 33.41 1.62 23.60
N LEU A 10 33.64 0.35 23.97
CA LEU A 10 33.00 -0.79 23.27
C LEU A 10 31.47 -0.78 23.38
N ARG A 11 30.93 -0.37 24.53
CA ARG A 11 29.46 -0.25 24.73
C ARG A 11 28.85 0.88 23.90
N LEU A 12 29.57 1.99 23.75
CA LEU A 12 29.15 3.14 22.92
C LEU A 12 29.18 2.81 21.43
N THR A 13 30.19 2.09 20.95
CA THR A 13 30.26 1.69 19.53
C THR A 13 29.22 0.62 19.18
N ALA A 14 28.95 -0.32 20.09
CA ALA A 14 27.91 -1.34 19.90
C ALA A 14 26.49 -0.73 19.86
N THR A 15 26.21 0.24 20.73
CA THR A 15 24.90 0.94 20.74
C THR A 15 24.72 1.83 19.51
N ALA A 16 25.75 2.56 19.09
CA ALA A 16 25.70 3.37 17.87
C ALA A 16 25.45 2.52 16.61
N SER A 17 26.11 1.35 16.51
CA SER A 17 25.89 0.40 15.41
C SER A 17 24.46 -0.17 15.42
N ALA A 18 23.94 -0.55 16.59
CA ALA A 18 22.57 -1.05 16.73
C ALA A 18 21.51 0.01 16.34
N ILE A 19 21.71 1.28 16.71
CA ILE A 19 20.82 2.38 16.32
C ILE A 19 20.85 2.60 14.80
N LEU A 20 22.03 2.54 14.18
CA LEU A 20 22.17 2.67 12.73
C LEU A 20 21.48 1.53 11.97
N PHE A 21 21.58 0.29 12.46
CA PHE A 21 20.85 -0.85 11.88
C PHE A 21 19.33 -0.66 12.02
N VAL A 22 18.82 -0.22 13.19
CA VAL A 22 17.39 0.03 13.40
C VAL A 22 16.85 1.13 12.47
N LEU A 23 17.63 2.19 12.22
CA LEU A 23 17.25 3.27 11.30
C LEU A 23 17.16 2.81 9.83
N LEU A 24 17.98 1.84 9.41
CA LEU A 24 17.92 1.29 8.05
C LEU A 24 16.66 0.42 7.84
N TYR A 25 16.22 -0.31 8.87
CA TYR A 25 14.99 -1.12 8.81
C TYR A 25 13.69 -0.30 8.98
N ALA A 26 13.77 0.97 9.39
CA ALA A 26 12.62 1.85 9.58
C ALA A 26 12.10 2.50 8.27
N SER A 27 12.68 2.16 7.12
CA SER A 27 12.20 2.64 5.83
C SER A 27 10.91 1.91 5.44
N THR A 28 9.76 2.54 5.68
CA THR A 28 8.47 2.03 5.18
C THR A 28 8.47 2.04 3.66
N THR A 29 8.52 0.87 3.03
CA THR A 29 8.41 0.74 1.57
C THR A 29 6.96 1.00 1.15
N VAL A 30 6.70 2.14 0.53
CA VAL A 30 5.41 2.41 -0.12
C VAL A 30 5.43 1.70 -1.47
N SER A 31 4.76 0.55 -1.57
CA SER A 31 4.56 -0.16 -2.84
C SER A 31 3.24 0.27 -3.47
N ALA A 32 3.27 0.62 -4.75
CA ALA A 32 2.06 0.82 -5.55
C ALA A 32 1.26 -0.49 -5.66
N THR A 33 -0.06 -0.41 -5.54
CA THR A 33 -0.96 -1.57 -5.71
C THR A 33 -1.51 -1.63 -7.13
N ASP A 34 -1.53 -2.83 -7.73
CA ASP A 34 -2.21 -3.07 -9.01
C ASP A 34 -3.62 -3.63 -8.78
N HIS A 35 -4.63 -2.85 -9.17
CA HIS A 35 -6.04 -3.22 -9.09
C HIS A 35 -6.51 -3.75 -10.44
N ILE A 36 -6.64 -5.08 -10.55
CA ILE A 36 -7.13 -5.74 -11.76
C ILE A 36 -8.66 -5.59 -11.85
N VAL A 37 -9.13 -4.84 -12.83
CA VAL A 37 -10.56 -4.57 -13.04
C VAL A 37 -11.33 -5.86 -13.29
N GLY A 38 -12.36 -6.12 -12.48
CA GLY A 38 -13.15 -7.35 -12.55
C GLY A 38 -12.43 -8.60 -12.02
N ALA A 39 -11.26 -8.45 -11.37
CA ALA A 39 -10.45 -9.54 -10.82
C ALA A 39 -10.25 -10.69 -11.84
N ASN A 40 -10.57 -11.93 -11.48
CA ASN A 40 -10.41 -13.10 -12.33
C ASN A 40 -11.31 -13.08 -13.58
N ARG A 41 -12.35 -12.24 -13.61
CA ARG A 41 -13.25 -12.10 -14.75
C ARG A 41 -12.75 -11.08 -15.78
N GLY A 42 -11.84 -10.20 -15.37
CA GLY A 42 -11.27 -9.16 -16.23
C GLY A 42 -12.31 -8.14 -16.71
N TRP A 43 -11.93 -7.45 -17.79
CA TRP A 43 -12.75 -6.47 -18.47
C TRP A 43 -13.65 -7.17 -19.51
N ASN A 44 -14.87 -7.50 -19.10
CA ASN A 44 -15.90 -8.18 -19.89
C ASN A 44 -17.34 -7.76 -19.51
N LEU A 45 -18.32 -8.18 -20.31
CA LEU A 45 -19.74 -8.04 -20.04
C LEU A 45 -20.21 -8.94 -18.88
N GLY A 46 -21.34 -8.56 -18.26
CA GLY A 46 -21.96 -9.34 -17.18
C GLY A 46 -21.26 -9.22 -15.82
N ILE A 47 -20.32 -8.29 -15.67
CA ILE A 47 -19.60 -8.01 -14.43
C ILE A 47 -20.16 -6.75 -13.77
N ASN A 48 -20.39 -6.80 -12.46
CA ASN A 48 -20.81 -5.64 -11.69
C ASN A 48 -19.58 -4.83 -11.24
N TYR A 49 -19.13 -3.91 -12.10
CA TYR A 49 -17.96 -3.09 -11.81
C TYR A 49 -18.17 -2.10 -10.67
N THR A 50 -19.42 -1.70 -10.38
CA THR A 50 -19.73 -0.85 -9.23
C THR A 50 -19.44 -1.59 -7.92
N LEU A 51 -19.88 -2.85 -7.82
CA LEU A 51 -19.58 -3.70 -6.67
C LEU A 51 -18.07 -3.95 -6.55
N TRP A 52 -17.41 -4.23 -7.68
CA TRP A 52 -15.96 -4.38 -7.71
C TRP A 52 -15.27 -3.12 -7.18
N ALA A 53 -15.57 -1.94 -7.75
CA ALA A 53 -14.94 -0.68 -7.36
C ALA A 53 -15.17 -0.34 -5.88
N ASN A 54 -16.36 -0.63 -5.33
CA ASN A 54 -16.66 -0.41 -3.92
C ASN A 54 -15.88 -1.32 -2.96
N ASN A 55 -15.36 -2.46 -3.44
CA ASN A 55 -14.54 -3.37 -2.66
C ASN A 55 -13.03 -3.05 -2.76
N HIS A 56 -12.67 -1.96 -3.44
CA HIS A 56 -11.30 -1.51 -3.61
C HIS A 56 -11.14 -0.07 -3.10
N THR A 57 -9.99 0.23 -2.50
CA THR A 57 -9.57 1.60 -2.18
C THR A 57 -8.36 1.93 -3.04
N PHE A 58 -8.43 3.04 -3.75
CA PHE A 58 -7.39 3.48 -4.67
C PHE A 58 -6.67 4.68 -4.08
N TYR A 59 -5.34 4.66 -4.16
CA TYR A 59 -4.48 5.77 -3.75
C TYR A 59 -3.68 6.32 -4.93
N VAL A 60 -3.26 7.58 -4.82
CA VAL A 60 -2.33 8.17 -5.77
C VAL A 60 -1.05 7.33 -5.85
N GLY A 61 -0.67 6.95 -7.06
CA GLY A 61 0.48 6.08 -7.33
C GLY A 61 0.11 4.62 -7.58
N ASP A 62 -1.13 4.21 -7.31
CA ASP A 62 -1.63 2.88 -7.69
C ASP A 62 -1.74 2.70 -9.21
N LEU A 63 -1.83 1.45 -9.64
CA LEU A 63 -2.16 1.05 -11.00
C LEU A 63 -3.57 0.48 -11.05
N ILE A 64 -4.31 0.81 -12.10
CA ILE A 64 -5.53 0.09 -12.48
C ILE A 64 -5.25 -0.66 -13.78
N SER A 65 -5.47 -1.97 -13.77
CA SER A 65 -5.17 -2.82 -14.94
C SER A 65 -6.41 -3.43 -15.56
N PHE A 66 -6.44 -3.38 -16.88
CA PHE A 66 -7.53 -3.91 -17.70
C PHE A 66 -7.03 -5.10 -18.50
N ARG A 67 -7.70 -6.24 -18.34
CA ARG A 67 -7.36 -7.50 -19.02
C ARG A 67 -8.55 -7.97 -19.84
N TYR A 68 -8.39 -8.05 -21.15
CA TYR A 68 -9.47 -8.36 -22.09
C TYR A 68 -8.92 -8.90 -23.42
N GLN A 69 -9.81 -9.49 -24.22
CA GLN A 69 -9.47 -9.89 -25.58
C GLN A 69 -9.30 -8.65 -26.46
N LYS A 70 -8.06 -8.39 -26.91
CA LYS A 70 -7.68 -7.16 -27.65
C LYS A 70 -8.51 -6.89 -28.91
N THR A 71 -9.09 -7.92 -29.52
CA THR A 71 -9.91 -7.80 -30.74
C THR A 71 -11.36 -7.47 -30.45
N GLN A 72 -11.80 -7.58 -29.19
CA GLN A 72 -13.20 -7.47 -28.80
C GLN A 72 -13.47 -6.17 -28.06
N TYR A 73 -12.59 -5.78 -27.16
CA TYR A 73 -12.80 -4.65 -26.26
C TYR A 73 -11.63 -3.68 -26.28
N ASN A 74 -11.86 -2.50 -25.73
CA ASN A 74 -10.85 -1.48 -25.47
C ASN A 74 -11.25 -0.73 -24.20
N VAL A 75 -10.42 0.24 -23.81
CA VAL A 75 -10.63 1.07 -22.63
C VAL A 75 -10.43 2.52 -23.02
N TYR A 76 -11.38 3.38 -22.65
CA TYR A 76 -11.24 4.82 -22.75
C TYR A 76 -11.37 5.45 -21.37
N GLU A 77 -10.48 6.40 -21.03
CA GLU A 77 -10.69 7.32 -19.92
C GLU A 77 -11.50 8.51 -20.41
N VAL A 78 -12.64 8.77 -19.77
CA VAL A 78 -13.57 9.83 -20.15
C VAL A 78 -13.89 10.72 -18.94
N ASN A 79 -14.60 11.82 -19.17
CA ASN A 79 -15.20 12.60 -18.09
C ASN A 79 -16.54 11.97 -17.64
N GLN A 80 -17.16 12.56 -16.62
CA GLN A 80 -18.43 12.06 -16.08
C GLN A 80 -19.54 12.01 -17.15
N THR A 81 -19.68 13.05 -17.97
CA THR A 81 -20.67 13.10 -19.06
C THR A 81 -20.45 11.97 -20.07
N GLY A 82 -19.18 11.69 -20.42
CA GLY A 82 -18.80 10.59 -21.30
C GLY A 82 -19.12 9.22 -20.69
N TYR A 83 -18.97 9.08 -19.38
CA TYR A 83 -19.32 7.86 -18.65
C TYR A 83 -20.83 7.60 -18.58
N ASP A 84 -21.62 8.65 -18.38
CA ASP A 84 -23.07 8.54 -18.26
C ASP A 84 -23.72 8.28 -19.62
N ASN A 85 -23.25 8.97 -20.66
CA ASN A 85 -23.76 8.85 -22.03
C ASN A 85 -23.01 7.83 -22.89
N CYS A 86 -22.01 7.14 -22.33
CA CYS A 86 -21.15 6.20 -23.05
C CYS A 86 -20.55 6.77 -24.35
N THR A 87 -20.09 8.02 -24.31
CA THR A 87 -19.39 8.68 -25.42
C THR A 87 -17.90 8.78 -25.14
N THR A 88 -17.11 8.62 -26.21
CA THR A 88 -15.65 8.78 -26.20
C THR A 88 -15.23 10.19 -26.63
N GLU A 89 -16.19 11.09 -26.85
CA GLU A 89 -15.92 12.49 -27.17
C GLU A 89 -15.16 13.17 -26.03
N GLY A 90 -14.00 13.77 -26.35
CA GLY A 90 -13.12 14.36 -25.35
C GLY A 90 -12.44 13.35 -24.42
N ALA A 91 -12.31 12.09 -24.85
CA ALA A 91 -11.56 11.08 -24.09
C ALA A 91 -10.13 11.54 -23.80
N VAL A 92 -9.69 11.31 -22.57
CA VAL A 92 -8.37 11.71 -22.05
C VAL A 92 -7.31 10.66 -22.39
N GLY A 93 -7.72 9.41 -22.56
CA GLY A 93 -6.83 8.31 -22.92
C GLY A 93 -7.59 7.17 -23.60
N ASN A 94 -6.86 6.38 -24.39
CA ASN A 94 -7.35 5.16 -25.01
C ASN A 94 -6.31 4.06 -24.89
N TRP A 95 -6.77 2.83 -24.69
CA TRP A 95 -5.92 1.65 -24.62
C TRP A 95 -6.61 0.46 -25.29
N SER A 96 -5.83 -0.33 -26.03
CA SER A 96 -6.31 -1.43 -26.87
C SER A 96 -5.36 -2.63 -26.92
N SER A 97 -4.39 -2.73 -25.99
CA SER A 97 -3.39 -3.80 -26.04
C SER A 97 -3.94 -5.16 -25.58
N GLY A 98 -5.06 -5.16 -24.84
CA GLY A 98 -5.64 -6.33 -24.18
C GLY A 98 -5.10 -6.59 -22.77
N LYS A 99 -3.98 -5.97 -22.40
CA LYS A 99 -3.43 -5.98 -21.04
C LYS A 99 -2.81 -4.62 -20.72
N ASP A 100 -3.65 -3.68 -20.33
CA ASP A 100 -3.25 -2.30 -20.10
C ASP A 100 -3.07 -2.02 -18.62
N PHE A 101 -2.03 -1.25 -18.29
CA PHE A 101 -1.73 -0.77 -16.95
C PHE A 101 -1.79 0.75 -16.96
N ILE A 102 -2.71 1.32 -16.18
CA ILE A 102 -2.98 2.75 -16.18
C ILE A 102 -2.60 3.31 -14.81
N PRO A 103 -1.65 4.26 -14.72
CA PRO A 103 -1.24 4.85 -13.45
C PRO A 103 -2.25 5.89 -12.95
N LEU A 104 -2.63 5.79 -11.68
CA LEU A 104 -3.55 6.69 -11.00
C LEU A 104 -2.76 7.83 -10.32
N ASN A 105 -2.31 8.78 -11.13
CA ASN A 105 -1.37 9.83 -10.70
C ASN A 105 -2.02 11.02 -9.96
N LYS A 106 -3.35 11.13 -9.94
CA LYS A 106 -4.06 12.28 -9.35
C LYS A 106 -5.17 11.81 -8.44
N ALA A 107 -5.34 12.48 -7.30
CA ALA A 107 -6.49 12.28 -6.44
C ALA A 107 -7.74 12.88 -7.11
N LYS A 108 -8.49 12.04 -7.81
CA LYS A 108 -9.73 12.40 -8.50
C LYS A 108 -10.58 11.15 -8.72
N ARG A 109 -11.82 11.36 -9.18
CA ARG A 109 -12.61 10.28 -9.75
C ARG A 109 -12.18 10.05 -11.21
N TYR A 110 -11.82 8.81 -11.52
CA TYR A 110 -11.55 8.37 -12.89
C TYR A 110 -12.76 7.61 -13.41
N TYR A 111 -13.03 7.76 -14.70
CA TYR A 111 -14.11 7.07 -15.38
C TYR A 111 -13.56 6.34 -16.59
N PHE A 112 -13.81 5.03 -16.64
CA PHE A 112 -13.38 4.18 -17.73
C PHE A 112 -14.58 3.50 -18.37
N ILE A 113 -14.61 3.50 -19.71
CA ILE A 113 -15.67 2.87 -20.51
C ILE A 113 -15.08 1.98 -21.59
N CYS A 114 -15.87 1.00 -22.05
CA CYS A 114 -15.56 0.27 -23.27
C CYS A 114 -16.12 1.05 -24.47
N GLY A 115 -15.25 1.46 -25.39
CA GLY A 115 -15.60 2.27 -26.56
C GLY A 115 -16.03 1.44 -27.78
N THR A 116 -15.61 0.18 -27.89
CA THR A 116 -16.05 -0.73 -28.97
C THR A 116 -17.46 -1.30 -28.76
N GLY A 117 -18.08 -1.03 -27.61
CA GLY A 117 -19.43 -1.49 -27.27
C GLY A 117 -19.53 -2.00 -25.84
N GLY A 118 -20.75 -2.20 -25.35
CA GLY A 118 -20.99 -2.79 -24.03
C GLY A 118 -21.03 -1.80 -22.85
N CYS A 119 -20.68 -0.52 -23.04
CA CYS A 119 -20.77 0.49 -21.99
C CYS A 119 -22.21 0.61 -21.42
N PHE A 120 -23.23 0.70 -22.30
CA PHE A 120 -24.64 0.70 -21.87
C PHE A 120 -25.09 -0.63 -21.26
N SER A 121 -24.42 -1.72 -21.59
CA SER A 121 -24.62 -3.04 -20.98
C SER A 121 -23.87 -3.21 -19.66
N GLY A 122 -23.32 -2.13 -19.10
CA GLY A 122 -22.64 -2.12 -17.80
C GLY A 122 -21.13 -2.27 -17.86
N MET A 123 -20.50 -2.34 -19.03
CA MET A 123 -19.04 -2.40 -19.18
C MET A 123 -18.39 -1.02 -19.05
N LYS A 124 -18.54 -0.46 -17.84
CA LYS A 124 -18.02 0.84 -17.44
C LYS A 124 -17.70 0.82 -15.94
N VAL A 125 -16.61 1.47 -15.53
CA VAL A 125 -16.19 1.54 -14.13
C VAL A 125 -15.80 2.97 -13.74
N SER A 126 -16.19 3.38 -12.54
CA SER A 126 -15.70 4.63 -11.94
C SER A 126 -14.97 4.30 -10.65
N VAL A 127 -13.80 4.93 -10.45
CA VAL A 127 -12.98 4.72 -9.26
C VAL A 127 -12.59 6.05 -8.64
N LEU A 128 -12.68 6.16 -7.31
CA LEU A 128 -12.26 7.35 -6.57
C LEU A 128 -10.87 7.12 -6.00
N VAL A 129 -9.93 7.96 -6.44
CA VAL A 129 -8.53 7.90 -6.00
C VAL A 129 -8.29 8.93 -4.91
N HIS A 130 -7.77 8.47 -3.78
CA HIS A 130 -7.48 9.29 -2.61
C HIS A 130 -6.00 9.70 -2.61
N PRO A 131 -5.65 10.85 -2.01
CA PRO A 131 -4.24 11.15 -1.73
C PRO A 131 -3.65 10.08 -0.80
N LEU A 132 -2.34 9.87 -0.89
CA LEU A 132 -1.66 8.97 0.04
C LEU A 132 -1.84 9.46 1.49
N PRO A 133 -2.07 8.55 2.45
CA PRO A 133 -2.13 8.93 3.85
C PRO A 133 -0.79 9.54 4.27
N SER A 134 -0.84 10.63 5.05
CA SER A 134 0.35 11.23 5.61
C SER A 134 1.08 10.20 6.49
N PRO A 135 2.42 10.15 6.47
CA PRO A 135 3.15 9.30 7.38
C PRO A 135 2.76 9.65 8.83
N PRO A 136 2.67 8.66 9.75
CA PRO A 136 2.37 8.95 11.14
C PRO A 136 3.42 9.92 11.67
N HIS A 137 2.98 11.10 12.10
CA HIS A 137 3.85 12.03 12.80
C HIS A 137 4.26 11.37 14.13
N SER A 138 5.57 11.27 14.36
CA SER A 138 6.11 10.83 15.65
C SER A 138 5.68 11.81 16.74
N SER A 139 4.63 11.51 17.48
CA SER A 139 4.25 12.24 18.69
C SER A 139 5.23 11.90 19.81
N LEU A 140 6.44 12.47 19.72
CA LEU A 140 7.52 12.43 20.71
C LEU A 140 7.70 13.84 21.31
N ALA A 141 6.63 14.46 21.81
CA ALA A 141 6.70 15.71 22.57
C ALA A 141 5.41 16.03 23.36
N ALA A 142 4.86 15.04 24.06
CA ALA A 142 3.91 15.14 25.19
C ALA A 142 3.66 13.67 25.55
N GLU A 143 3.98 13.12 26.71
CA GLU A 143 3.64 13.61 28.03
C GLU A 143 4.55 12.85 29.02
N HIS A 144 5.40 13.58 29.72
CA HIS A 144 5.86 13.15 31.03
C HIS A 144 4.65 13.24 31.96
N SER A 145 4.39 12.15 32.70
CA SER A 145 3.53 12.01 33.89
C SER A 145 2.18 11.29 33.73
N SER A 146 2.09 10.19 34.49
CA SER A 146 0.92 9.56 35.15
C SER A 146 -0.05 8.64 34.38
N ASP A 147 0.19 7.34 34.57
CA ASP A 147 -0.69 6.28 35.11
C ASP A 147 -1.98 5.83 34.40
N THR A 148 -1.88 4.59 33.91
CA THR A 148 -2.80 3.44 34.11
C THR A 148 -4.27 3.60 33.75
N SER A 149 -4.69 2.98 32.63
CA SER A 149 -5.62 1.83 32.65
C SER A 149 -5.83 1.24 31.25
N ALA A 150 -5.99 -0.08 31.22
CA ALA A 150 -5.99 -0.94 30.04
C ALA A 150 -7.26 -0.83 29.17
N SER A 151 -7.08 -1.09 27.86
CA SER A 151 -8.05 -1.81 27.04
C SER A 151 -7.33 -2.43 25.84
N SER A 152 -7.54 -3.73 25.67
CA SER A 152 -6.90 -4.60 24.68
C SER A 152 -7.55 -4.45 23.30
N ALA A 153 -6.74 -4.14 22.28
CA ALA A 153 -7.09 -4.34 20.88
C ALA A 153 -6.06 -5.28 20.25
N VAL A 154 -6.53 -6.46 19.88
CA VAL A 154 -5.76 -7.52 19.23
C VAL A 154 -5.36 -7.05 17.82
N TYR A 155 -4.09 -6.73 17.60
CA TYR A 155 -3.50 -6.61 16.27
C TYR A 155 -2.67 -7.87 16.01
N GLY A 156 -3.32 -8.86 15.41
CA GLY A 156 -2.66 -10.09 14.97
C GLY A 156 -1.74 -9.78 13.79
N GLY A 157 -0.44 -10.09 13.93
CA GLY A 157 0.43 -10.33 12.78
C GLY A 157 1.84 -9.71 12.79
N GLY A 158 2.24 -8.90 13.78
CA GLY A 158 3.58 -8.25 13.75
C GLY A 158 4.35 -8.19 15.08
N VAL A 159 3.70 -8.45 16.22
CA VAL A 159 4.29 -8.31 17.56
C VAL A 159 5.14 -9.52 18.01
N GLU A 160 5.00 -10.68 17.36
CA GLU A 160 5.77 -11.87 17.75
C GLU A 160 7.28 -11.75 17.44
N VAL A 161 7.65 -11.06 16.36
CA VAL A 161 9.05 -10.92 15.95
C VAL A 161 9.80 -9.99 16.92
N ILE A 162 9.17 -8.91 17.36
CA ILE A 162 9.76 -7.93 18.28
C ILE A 162 9.91 -8.53 19.68
N GLY A 163 8.91 -9.31 20.13
CA GLY A 163 8.97 -10.05 21.39
C GLY A 163 10.04 -11.13 21.41
N ALA A 164 10.27 -11.83 20.29
CA ALA A 164 11.32 -12.82 20.15
C ALA A 164 12.72 -12.20 20.23
N VAL A 165 12.93 -11.05 19.57
CA VAL A 165 14.24 -10.36 19.59
C VAL A 165 14.55 -9.82 20.99
N LEU A 166 13.60 -9.17 21.66
CA LEU A 166 13.79 -8.70 23.05
C LEU A 166 14.03 -9.84 24.04
N ARG A 167 13.36 -11.00 23.88
CA ARG A 167 13.60 -12.18 24.73
C ARG A 167 14.97 -12.80 24.50
N MET A 168 15.47 -12.84 23.26
CA MET A 168 16.80 -13.34 22.95
C MET A 168 17.92 -12.46 23.54
N PHE A 169 17.73 -11.14 23.55
CA PHE A 169 18.68 -10.21 24.18
C PHE A 169 18.68 -10.32 25.72
N VAL A 170 17.52 -10.48 26.37
CA VAL A 170 17.45 -10.63 27.84
C VAL A 170 18.04 -11.96 28.32
N VAL A 171 17.83 -13.06 27.56
CA VAL A 171 18.43 -14.38 27.88
C VAL A 171 19.95 -14.36 27.68
N ALA A 172 20.46 -13.70 26.63
CA ALA A 172 21.91 -13.56 26.42
C ALA A 172 22.60 -12.71 27.50
N ILE A 173 21.92 -11.69 28.03
CA ILE A 173 22.43 -10.87 29.14
C ILE A 173 22.47 -11.68 30.46
N TRP A 174 21.51 -12.58 30.69
CA TRP A 174 21.48 -13.39 31.91
C TRP A 174 22.44 -14.60 31.85
N CYS A 175 22.63 -15.25 30.70
CA CYS A 175 23.54 -16.40 30.57
C CYS A 175 25.03 -16.02 30.60
N GLY A 176 25.40 -14.75 30.43
CA GLY A 176 26.80 -14.30 30.47
C GLY A 176 27.36 -13.98 31.85
N SER A 177 26.55 -14.04 32.92
CA SER A 177 26.91 -13.53 34.26
C SER A 177 27.17 -14.60 35.33
N GLY A 178 27.21 -15.88 34.96
CA GLY A 178 27.79 -16.95 35.77
C GLY A 178 28.41 -17.93 34.78
N TRP A 179 29.67 -18.32 34.86
CA TRP A 179 30.38 -18.80 36.03
C TRP A 179 31.78 -18.18 36.15
N ILE A 180 32.20 -18.07 37.40
CA ILE A 180 33.60 -17.96 37.82
C ILE A 180 34.38 -19.22 37.43
#